data_AF-A0AAN7SXR8-F1
#
_entry.id   AF-A0AAN7SXR8-F1
#
_cell.length_a   1.000
_cell.length_b   1.000
_cell.length_c   1.000
_cell.angle_alpha   90.00
_cell.angle_beta   90.00
_cell.angle_gamma   90.00
#
_symmetry.space_group_name_H-M   'P 1'
#
loop_
_entity.id
_entity.type
_entity.pdbx_description
1 polymer ?
#
loop_
_entity_poly.entity_id
_entity_poly.type
_entity_poly.pdbx_seq_one_letter_code
_entity_poly.pdbx_strand_id
1 'polypeptide(L)'
;MPRATRASAKATTASEAAKPYSKTTSTNTTLTGSKSKTQTKASEKSRRGKDSHLYTDDNPSTTLKGTGFKDAATAKHTIELVARRSLLYQFQTINTMYHRAAHHPSSAKNTNIQAAMEIFRHWLDSTYVEAKKAQRDFPLLKKDVVEQYLPLLQDRVDELGIEVEWTEKYVDLPKGKRLANVLMDDTKPDKRDLAVVRQNFLDKLVGDKFDGAIPDKKDSKLWIEDGKREPSDLHLKLIGYGFSPASADQLSRS
;
A
#
# COMPACT_ATOMS: atom_id res chain seq x y z
N MET A 1 -46.70 -62.59 15.45
CA MET A 1 -46.45 -61.30 14.78
C MET A 1 -45.07 -61.36 14.12
N PRO A 2 -44.95 -61.08 12.81
CA PRO A 2 -43.87 -61.53 11.91
C PRO A 2 -42.64 -60.58 11.96
N ARG A 3 -41.38 -61.06 11.88
CA ARG A 3 -40.57 -61.63 10.76
C ARG A 3 -39.93 -60.54 9.87
N ALA A 4 -38.60 -60.60 9.72
CA ALA A 4 -37.76 -60.36 8.53
C ALA A 4 -36.45 -59.59 8.88
N THR A 5 -35.30 -60.28 8.99
CA THR A 5 -34.17 -60.38 8.01
C THR A 5 -33.23 -59.16 7.97
N ARG A 6 -31.94 -59.29 8.35
CA ARG A 6 -30.73 -59.61 7.52
C ARG A 6 -30.43 -58.46 6.52
N ALA A 7 -29.25 -57.87 6.34
CA ALA A 7 -27.86 -58.34 6.37
C ALA A 7 -26.92 -57.10 6.42
N SER A 8 -25.74 -57.18 7.05
CA SER A 8 -24.41 -57.29 6.41
C SER A 8 -23.83 -56.00 5.80
N ALA A 9 -22.71 -55.53 6.34
CA ALA A 9 -21.41 -55.53 5.64
C ALA A 9 -20.35 -54.75 6.44
N LYS A 10 -19.11 -55.17 6.23
CA LYS A 10 -17.88 -54.86 6.97
C LYS A 10 -16.96 -54.02 6.08
N ALA A 11 -16.01 -53.33 6.72
CA ALA A 11 -14.69 -52.94 6.19
C ALA A 11 -14.70 -51.70 5.24
N THR A 12 -13.65 -50.90 5.01
CA THR A 12 -12.22 -50.87 5.39
C THR A 12 -11.67 -49.47 5.00
N THR A 13 -10.70 -48.97 5.77
CA THR A 13 -9.44 -48.26 5.41
C THR A 13 -9.28 -47.26 4.23
N ALA A 14 -8.49 -46.22 4.56
CA ALA A 14 -7.32 -45.66 3.83
C ALA A 14 -7.44 -44.37 2.99
N SER A 15 -6.67 -43.38 3.48
CA SER A 15 -5.75 -42.42 2.85
C SER A 15 -5.94 -41.86 1.43
N GLU A 16 -5.74 -40.53 1.37
CA GLU A 16 -4.83 -39.80 0.45
C GLU A 16 -5.19 -39.70 -1.03
N ALA A 17 -5.31 -38.46 -1.54
CA ALA A 17 -4.53 -37.96 -2.68
C ALA A 17 -5.02 -36.58 -3.17
N ALA A 18 -4.03 -35.79 -3.57
CA ALA A 18 -4.08 -34.47 -4.18
C ALA A 18 -4.86 -34.41 -5.51
N LYS A 19 -5.40 -33.23 -5.82
CA LYS A 19 -6.01 -32.90 -7.12
C LYS A 19 -5.01 -32.14 -8.00
N PRO A 20 -4.68 -32.63 -9.21
CA PRO A 20 -3.92 -31.87 -10.21
C PRO A 20 -4.85 -31.00 -11.08
N TYR A 21 -4.45 -29.75 -11.34
CA TYR A 21 -5.12 -28.86 -12.29
C TYR A 21 -4.55 -29.06 -13.70
N SER A 22 -5.45 -29.32 -14.65
CA SER A 22 -5.22 -29.78 -16.00
C SER A 22 -4.83 -28.66 -16.97
N LYS A 23 -3.92 -28.98 -17.91
CA LYS A 23 -3.65 -28.20 -19.13
C LYS A 23 -4.68 -28.55 -20.19
N THR A 24 -5.30 -27.54 -20.80
CA THR A 24 -6.11 -27.69 -22.02
C THR A 24 -5.30 -27.24 -23.23
N THR A 25 -5.07 -28.18 -24.14
CA THR A 25 -4.51 -27.97 -25.48
C THR A 25 -5.68 -27.97 -26.45
N SER A 26 -5.86 -26.89 -27.20
CA SER A 26 -6.85 -26.83 -28.29
C SER A 26 -6.13 -26.90 -29.64
N THR A 27 -6.41 -27.98 -30.35
CA THR A 27 -6.08 -28.23 -31.76
C THR A 27 -6.92 -27.34 -32.68
N ASN A 28 -6.36 -26.92 -33.82
CA ASN A 28 -7.17 -26.75 -35.03
C ASN A 28 -6.39 -27.01 -36.32
N THR A 29 -7.17 -27.48 -37.28
CA THR A 29 -6.86 -28.26 -38.48
C THR A 29 -6.36 -27.44 -39.68
N THR A 30 -5.48 -28.06 -40.46
CA THR A 30 -4.93 -27.67 -41.77
C THR A 30 -5.99 -27.61 -42.88
N LEU A 31 -5.87 -26.68 -43.83
CA LEU A 31 -6.03 -26.93 -45.27
C LEU A 31 -5.46 -25.77 -46.12
N THR A 32 -5.02 -26.11 -47.32
CA THR A 32 -4.00 -25.55 -48.21
C THR A 32 -4.46 -24.45 -49.19
N GLY A 33 -3.54 -23.58 -49.64
CA GLY A 33 -3.71 -22.78 -50.86
C GLY A 33 -2.56 -21.78 -51.13
N SER A 34 -1.93 -21.87 -52.30
CA SER A 34 -0.61 -21.31 -52.65
C SER A 34 -0.62 -19.95 -53.38
N LYS A 35 0.55 -19.28 -53.31
CA LYS A 35 1.17 -18.27 -54.23
C LYS A 35 1.04 -16.76 -53.95
N SER A 36 2.15 -16.27 -53.36
CA SER A 36 2.99 -15.12 -53.78
C SER A 36 2.38 -13.74 -54.06
N LYS A 37 2.80 -12.74 -53.27
CA LYS A 37 3.56 -11.59 -53.77
C LYS A 37 4.26 -10.82 -52.63
N THR A 38 5.50 -10.49 -52.92
CA THR A 38 6.47 -9.63 -52.24
C THR A 38 5.86 -8.30 -51.77
N GLN A 39 6.08 -7.91 -50.51
CA GLN A 39 6.46 -6.55 -50.06
C GLN A 39 6.61 -6.49 -48.52
N THR A 40 7.52 -5.63 -48.07
CA THR A 40 7.73 -5.11 -46.70
C THR A 40 8.24 -6.04 -45.58
N LYS A 41 9.55 -6.35 -45.63
CA LYS A 41 10.37 -6.63 -44.42
C LYS A 41 10.62 -5.31 -43.65
N ALA A 42 9.74 -4.95 -42.72
CA ALA A 42 10.03 -4.02 -41.61
C ALA A 42 8.83 -3.87 -40.65
N SER A 43 8.44 -4.90 -39.88
CA SER A 43 7.52 -4.68 -38.74
C SER A 43 7.39 -5.83 -37.72
N GLU A 44 8.24 -6.87 -37.76
CA GLU A 44 8.05 -8.04 -36.89
C GLU A 44 9.23 -8.27 -35.94
N LYS A 45 9.66 -7.19 -35.27
CA LYS A 45 10.65 -7.24 -34.19
C LYS A 45 10.37 -6.25 -33.04
N SER A 46 9.11 -5.92 -32.76
CA SER A 46 8.73 -5.03 -31.65
C SER A 46 7.71 -5.61 -30.66
N ARG A 47 7.45 -6.92 -30.71
CA ARG A 47 6.55 -7.60 -29.76
C ARG A 47 7.23 -8.72 -28.94
N ARG A 48 8.56 -8.70 -28.85
CA ARG A 48 9.23 -9.35 -27.71
C ARG A 48 8.95 -8.49 -26.50
N GLY A 49 8.43 -9.13 -25.46
CA GLY A 49 7.79 -8.52 -24.31
C GLY A 49 8.53 -7.28 -23.83
N LYS A 50 7.75 -6.27 -23.47
CA LYS A 50 8.12 -5.41 -22.36
C LYS A 50 8.28 -6.34 -21.16
N ASP A 51 9.44 -6.98 -21.04
CA ASP A 51 9.94 -7.42 -19.76
C ASP A 51 9.76 -6.19 -18.88
N SER A 52 8.87 -6.35 -17.91
CA SER A 52 8.37 -5.29 -17.07
C SER A 52 9.59 -4.66 -16.39
N HIS A 53 10.11 -3.59 -16.99
CA HIS A 53 11.09 -2.72 -16.36
C HIS A 53 10.35 -1.89 -15.29
N LEU A 54 9.63 -2.59 -14.40
CA LEU A 54 8.71 -2.03 -13.41
C LEU A 54 9.48 -1.29 -12.30
N TYR A 55 10.81 -1.29 -12.36
CA TYR A 55 11.70 -0.77 -11.34
C TYR A 55 13.08 -0.36 -11.88
N THR A 56 13.19 0.05 -13.15
CA THR A 56 14.31 0.96 -13.47
C THR A 56 14.07 2.24 -12.69
N ASP A 57 15.17 2.86 -12.33
CA ASP A 57 15.36 4.13 -11.64
C ASP A 57 14.66 5.29 -12.40
N ASP A 58 13.37 5.18 -12.70
CA ASP A 58 12.57 6.10 -13.53
C ASP A 58 12.37 7.45 -12.83
N ASN A 59 12.81 7.56 -11.57
CA ASN A 59 12.99 8.82 -10.87
C ASN A 59 14.20 8.75 -9.92
N PRO A 60 15.43 8.97 -10.41
CA PRO A 60 16.65 8.70 -9.66
C PRO A 60 16.88 9.63 -8.47
N SER A 61 16.24 10.81 -8.47
CA SER A 61 16.32 11.81 -7.40
C SER A 61 15.50 11.41 -6.15
N THR A 62 14.38 10.71 -6.34
CA THR A 62 13.47 10.31 -5.25
C THR A 62 13.65 8.85 -4.82
N THR A 63 14.51 8.10 -5.52
CA THR A 63 14.77 6.69 -5.24
C THR A 63 15.78 6.53 -4.10
N LEU A 64 15.38 5.78 -3.07
CA LEU A 64 16.19 5.49 -1.90
C LEU A 64 17.41 4.63 -2.27
N LYS A 65 18.60 5.22 -2.25
CA LYS A 65 19.87 4.54 -2.58
C LYS A 65 20.37 3.71 -1.39
N GLY A 66 21.02 2.58 -1.66
CA GLY A 66 21.61 1.72 -0.64
C GLY A 66 20.74 0.55 -0.15
N THR A 67 19.55 0.34 -0.75
CA THR A 67 18.75 -0.87 -0.51
C THR A 67 19.36 -2.09 -1.20
N GLY A 68 19.24 -3.28 -0.59
CA GLY A 68 19.79 -4.50 -1.17
C GLY A 68 19.53 -5.78 -0.37
N PHE A 69 20.01 -6.90 -0.90
CA PHE A 69 19.76 -8.24 -0.34
C PHE A 69 20.96 -9.18 -0.43
N LYS A 70 22.18 -8.64 -0.60
CA LYS A 70 23.39 -9.47 -0.79
C LYS A 70 23.75 -10.34 0.41
N ASP A 71 23.47 -9.86 1.62
CA ASP A 71 23.79 -10.49 2.89
C ASP A 71 22.87 -9.97 4.01
N ALA A 72 22.96 -10.59 5.18
CA ALA A 72 22.18 -10.24 6.37
C ALA A 72 22.38 -8.79 6.83
N ALA A 73 23.61 -8.26 6.76
CA ALA A 73 23.91 -6.90 7.17
C ALA A 73 23.22 -5.88 6.25
N THR A 74 23.22 -6.14 4.95
CA THR A 74 22.54 -5.32 3.93
C THR A 74 21.03 -5.37 4.08
N ALA A 75 20.47 -6.53 4.45
CA ALA A 75 19.05 -6.66 4.74
C ALA A 75 18.63 -5.80 5.93
N LYS A 76 19.38 -5.86 7.04
CA LYS A 76 19.14 -5.00 8.22
C LYS A 76 19.28 -3.53 7.87
N HIS A 77 20.34 -3.16 7.15
CA HIS A 77 20.53 -1.79 6.69
C HIS A 77 19.37 -1.31 5.82
N THR A 78 18.85 -2.16 4.93
CA THR A 78 17.68 -1.84 4.11
C THR A 78 16.45 -1.56 4.97
N ILE A 79 16.19 -2.37 6.00
CA ILE A 79 15.08 -2.17 6.94
C ILE A 79 15.24 -0.83 7.69
N GLU A 80 16.44 -0.54 8.20
CA GLU A 80 16.74 0.72 8.90
C GLU A 80 16.54 1.94 7.99
N LEU A 81 16.99 1.84 6.74
CA LEU A 81 16.90 2.90 5.75
C LEU A 81 15.43 3.26 5.44
N VAL A 82 14.55 2.26 5.31
CA VAL A 82 13.13 2.48 5.03
C VAL A 82 12.30 2.80 6.27
N ALA A 83 12.81 2.60 7.49
CA ALA A 83 12.06 2.76 8.73
C ALA A 83 11.45 4.17 8.93
N ARG A 84 12.02 5.18 8.27
CA ARG A 84 11.53 6.58 8.29
C ARG A 84 10.36 6.85 7.33
N ARG A 85 10.00 5.86 6.52
CA ARG A 85 8.94 5.89 5.51
C ARG A 85 7.67 5.24 6.03
N SER A 86 6.56 5.37 5.32
CA SER A 86 5.28 4.80 5.73
C SER A 86 5.33 3.28 5.74
N LEU A 87 4.55 2.65 6.63
CA LEU A 87 4.52 1.20 6.76
C LEU A 87 4.21 0.50 5.42
N LEU A 88 3.37 1.12 4.58
CA LEU A 88 3.11 0.64 3.22
C LEU A 88 4.35 0.69 2.32
N TYR A 89 5.11 1.80 2.34
CA TYR A 89 6.35 1.92 1.58
C TYR A 89 7.41 0.92 2.06
N GLN A 90 7.55 0.77 3.38
CA GLN A 90 8.43 -0.22 4.01
C GLN A 90 8.09 -1.63 3.51
N PHE A 91 6.81 -2.01 3.57
CA PHE A 91 6.32 -3.28 3.06
C PHE A 91 6.63 -3.47 1.58
N GLN A 92 6.32 -2.49 0.74
CA GLN A 92 6.59 -2.57 -0.70
C GLN A 92 8.08 -2.80 -0.98
N THR A 93 8.94 -2.01 -0.33
CA THR A 93 10.39 -2.08 -0.54
C THR A 93 10.97 -3.43 -0.06
N ILE A 94 10.62 -3.84 1.16
CA ILE A 94 11.10 -5.08 1.76
C ILE A 94 10.56 -6.30 1.00
N ASN A 95 9.28 -6.29 0.63
CA ASN A 95 8.68 -7.35 -0.18
C ASN A 95 9.36 -7.46 -1.55
N THR A 96 9.67 -6.33 -2.19
CA THR A 96 10.44 -6.32 -3.44
C THR A 96 11.84 -6.90 -3.24
N MET A 97 12.58 -6.51 -2.20
CA MET A 97 13.91 -7.06 -1.94
C MET A 97 13.88 -8.56 -1.65
N TYR A 98 12.89 -9.02 -0.88
CA TYR A 98 12.66 -10.43 -0.63
C TYR A 98 12.44 -11.22 -1.93
N HIS A 99 11.54 -10.78 -2.80
CA HIS A 99 11.27 -11.49 -4.06
C HIS A 99 12.45 -11.43 -5.03
N ARG A 100 13.19 -10.32 -5.08
CA ARG A 100 14.43 -10.23 -5.87
C ARG A 100 15.49 -11.21 -5.37
N ALA A 101 15.63 -11.32 -4.05
CA ALA A 101 16.52 -12.30 -3.43
C ALA A 101 16.09 -13.74 -3.74
N ALA A 102 14.80 -14.04 -3.60
CA ALA A 102 14.23 -15.37 -3.85
C ALA A 102 14.45 -15.84 -5.29
N HIS A 103 14.27 -14.95 -6.26
CA HIS A 103 14.43 -15.24 -7.68
C HIS A 103 15.86 -15.00 -8.21
N HIS A 104 16.81 -14.64 -7.35
CA HIS A 104 18.19 -14.45 -7.77
C HIS A 104 18.81 -15.79 -8.21
N PRO A 105 19.56 -15.87 -9.33
CA PRO A 105 20.12 -17.13 -9.84
C PRO A 105 20.97 -17.92 -8.83
N SER A 106 21.62 -17.22 -7.90
CA SER A 106 22.45 -17.83 -6.85
C SER A 106 21.72 -18.04 -5.52
N SER A 107 20.42 -17.73 -5.40
CA SER A 107 19.69 -17.74 -4.12
C SER A 107 19.77 -19.09 -3.40
N ALA A 108 19.59 -20.19 -4.15
CA ALA A 108 19.63 -21.54 -3.61
C ALA A 108 21.02 -21.98 -3.11
N LYS A 109 22.10 -21.37 -3.61
CA LYS A 109 23.49 -21.77 -3.34
C LYS A 109 24.25 -20.77 -2.46
N ASN A 110 23.69 -19.58 -2.25
CA ASN A 110 24.34 -18.50 -1.53
C ASN A 110 23.67 -18.31 -0.16
N THR A 111 24.37 -18.78 0.88
CA THR A 111 23.92 -18.69 2.28
C THR A 111 23.74 -17.24 2.76
N ASN A 112 24.48 -16.28 2.20
CA ASN A 112 24.31 -14.85 2.55
C ASN A 112 22.98 -14.30 2.04
N ILE A 113 22.57 -14.68 0.82
CA ILE A 113 21.27 -14.29 0.26
C ILE A 113 20.14 -14.97 1.05
N GLN A 114 20.31 -16.23 1.45
CA GLN A 114 19.33 -16.93 2.29
C GLN A 114 19.15 -16.23 3.64
N ALA A 115 20.25 -15.86 4.31
CA ALA A 115 20.19 -15.11 5.55
C ALA A 115 19.50 -13.74 5.40
N ALA A 116 19.70 -13.04 4.27
CA ALA A 116 18.95 -11.82 3.96
C ALA A 116 17.45 -12.09 3.79
N MET A 117 17.08 -13.18 3.10
CA MET A 117 15.68 -13.57 2.90
C MET A 117 14.98 -13.89 4.21
N GLU A 118 15.64 -14.59 5.14
CA GLU A 118 15.08 -14.90 6.46
C GLU A 118 14.74 -13.63 7.25
N ILE A 119 15.63 -12.64 7.24
CA ILE A 119 15.42 -11.35 7.91
C ILE A 119 14.20 -10.62 7.31
N PHE A 120 14.12 -10.53 5.98
CA PHE A 120 12.97 -9.90 5.33
C PHE A 120 11.67 -10.67 5.58
N ARG A 121 11.73 -12.00 5.58
CA ARG A 121 10.56 -12.84 5.83
C ARG A 121 10.02 -12.64 7.24
N HIS A 122 10.90 -12.64 8.23
CA HIS A 122 10.53 -12.34 9.61
C HIS A 122 9.87 -10.96 9.73
N TRP A 123 10.47 -9.94 9.09
CA TRP A 123 9.89 -8.60 9.10
C TRP A 123 8.49 -8.56 8.45
N LEU A 124 8.29 -9.23 7.30
CA LEU A 124 7.01 -9.24 6.58
C LEU A 124 5.91 -10.01 7.33
N ASP A 125 6.25 -11.16 7.91
CA ASP A 125 5.28 -12.06 8.54
C ASP A 125 4.98 -11.68 10.00
N SER A 126 5.89 -10.97 10.67
CA SER A 126 5.76 -10.59 12.08
C SER A 126 5.74 -9.08 12.27
N THR A 127 6.86 -8.39 12.05
CA THR A 127 7.01 -6.96 12.37
C THR A 127 5.95 -6.09 11.65
N TYR A 128 5.76 -6.32 10.35
CA TYR A 128 4.77 -5.60 9.55
C TYR A 128 3.35 -5.87 10.01
N VAL A 129 3.02 -7.14 10.29
CA VAL A 129 1.66 -7.54 10.71
C VAL A 129 1.30 -6.88 12.03
N GLU A 130 2.20 -6.91 13.01
CA GLU A 130 1.96 -6.28 14.31
C GLU A 130 1.90 -4.75 14.20
N ALA A 131 2.81 -4.13 13.45
CA ALA A 131 2.75 -2.69 13.19
C ALA A 131 1.45 -2.29 12.47
N LYS A 132 0.98 -3.12 11.53
CA LYS A 132 -0.24 -2.82 10.77
C LYS A 132 -1.50 -2.95 11.62
N LYS A 133 -1.54 -3.90 12.55
CA LYS A 133 -2.62 -4.05 13.54
C LYS A 133 -2.66 -2.89 14.53
N ALA A 134 -1.49 -2.42 14.96
CA ALA A 134 -1.37 -1.31 15.90
C ALA A 134 -1.72 0.06 15.28
N GLN A 135 -1.62 0.19 13.95
CA GLN A 135 -1.88 1.44 13.26
C GLN A 135 -3.39 1.76 13.24
N ARG A 136 -3.76 2.94 13.75
CA ARG A 136 -5.14 3.45 13.63
C ARG A 136 -5.49 3.71 12.16
N ASP A 137 -6.73 3.39 11.80
CA ASP A 137 -7.24 3.66 10.46
C ASP A 137 -7.91 5.03 10.40
N PHE A 138 -7.39 5.88 9.52
CA PHE A 138 -7.92 7.21 9.26
C PHE A 138 -8.33 7.27 7.79
N PRO A 139 -9.60 7.01 7.45
CA PRO A 139 -10.11 7.13 6.09
C PRO A 139 -9.78 8.50 5.48
N LEU A 140 -9.36 8.52 4.22
CA LEU A 140 -9.05 9.77 3.53
C LEU A 140 -10.34 10.51 3.16
N LEU A 141 -10.39 11.80 3.46
CA LEU A 141 -11.39 12.71 2.91
C LEU A 141 -11.19 12.89 1.41
N LYS A 142 -12.28 13.14 0.68
CA LYS A 142 -12.18 13.50 -0.72
C LYS A 142 -11.45 14.85 -0.89
N LYS A 143 -10.75 15.01 -2.02
CA LYS A 143 -9.89 16.17 -2.26
C LYS A 143 -10.67 17.47 -2.38
N ASP A 144 -11.80 17.42 -3.07
CA ASP A 144 -12.76 18.53 -3.21
C ASP A 144 -13.20 19.08 -1.84
N VAL A 145 -13.45 18.19 -0.87
CA VAL A 145 -13.80 18.60 0.49
C VAL A 145 -12.62 19.28 1.17
N VAL A 146 -11.41 18.71 1.10
CA VAL A 146 -10.23 19.32 1.74
C VAL A 146 -9.87 20.66 1.10
N GLU A 147 -9.98 20.76 -0.22
CA GLU A 147 -9.71 21.97 -1.01
C GLU A 147 -10.62 23.14 -0.60
N GLN A 148 -11.89 22.88 -0.28
CA GLN A 148 -12.81 23.92 0.23
C GLN A 148 -12.34 24.57 1.54
N TYR A 149 -11.54 23.86 2.35
CA TYR A 149 -10.99 24.38 3.59
C TYR A 149 -9.59 24.97 3.42
N LEU A 150 -8.94 24.78 2.26
CA LEU A 150 -7.56 25.20 2.05
C LEU A 150 -7.32 26.70 2.34
N PRO A 151 -8.16 27.65 1.87
CA PRO A 151 -7.95 29.07 2.18
C PRO A 151 -8.01 29.35 3.69
N LEU A 152 -8.98 28.75 4.39
CA LEU A 152 -9.13 28.92 5.83
C LEU A 152 -7.95 28.31 6.61
N LEU A 153 -7.39 27.20 6.12
CA LEU A 153 -6.22 26.56 6.73
C LEU A 153 -4.95 27.39 6.50
N GLN A 154 -4.80 28.00 5.32
CA GLN A 154 -3.69 28.89 4.98
C GLN A 154 -3.69 30.16 5.85
N ASP A 155 -4.85 30.75 6.09
CA ASP A 155 -4.98 31.95 6.94
C ASP A 155 -4.69 31.66 8.42
N ARG A 156 -4.81 30.40 8.84
CA ARG A 156 -4.75 29.99 10.26
C ARG A 156 -3.63 29.01 10.57
N VAL A 157 -2.59 28.96 9.75
CA VAL A 157 -1.45 28.01 9.90
C VAL A 157 -0.83 28.10 11.29
N ASP A 158 -0.51 29.31 11.75
CA ASP A 158 0.16 29.53 13.03
C ASP A 158 -0.73 29.18 14.23
N GLU A 159 -2.02 29.52 14.17
CA GLU A 159 -3.00 29.21 15.23
C GLU A 159 -3.24 27.71 15.35
N LEU A 160 -3.36 27.03 14.20
CA LEU A 160 -3.65 25.61 14.15
C LEU A 160 -2.38 24.76 14.39
N GLY A 161 -1.19 25.31 14.17
CA GLY A 161 0.07 24.59 14.30
C GLY A 161 0.16 23.41 13.33
N ILE A 162 -0.26 23.61 12.08
CA ILE A 162 -0.30 22.60 11.01
C ILE A 162 0.76 22.86 9.95
N GLU A 163 1.21 21.82 9.26
CA GLU A 163 2.04 21.96 8.04
C GLU A 163 1.11 22.04 6.81
N VAL A 164 0.67 23.24 6.41
CA VAL A 164 -0.31 23.41 5.30
C VAL A 164 0.18 22.87 3.96
N GLU A 165 1.50 22.82 3.75
CA GLU A 165 2.14 22.19 2.60
C GLU A 165 1.67 20.75 2.39
N TRP A 166 1.39 20.02 3.49
CA TRP A 166 0.83 18.67 3.40
C TRP A 166 -0.54 18.69 2.70
N THR A 167 -1.40 19.63 3.08
CA THR A 167 -2.75 19.81 2.53
C THR A 167 -2.69 20.17 1.05
N GLU A 168 -1.82 21.12 0.68
CA GLU A 168 -1.60 21.54 -0.70
C GLU A 168 -1.18 20.34 -1.56
N LYS A 169 -0.16 19.59 -1.12
CA LYS A 169 0.30 18.39 -1.81
C LYS A 169 -0.76 17.30 -1.92
N TYR A 170 -1.66 17.21 -0.93
CA TYR A 170 -2.75 16.25 -0.98
C TYR A 170 -3.80 16.61 -2.02
N VAL A 171 -4.19 17.88 -2.08
CA VAL A 171 -5.15 18.43 -3.05
C VAL A 171 -4.59 18.28 -4.47
N ASP A 172 -3.33 18.67 -4.68
CA ASP A 172 -2.64 18.62 -5.99
C ASP A 172 -2.23 17.21 -6.42
N LEU A 173 -2.46 16.20 -5.59
CA LEU A 173 -2.00 14.84 -5.86
C LEU A 173 -2.63 14.31 -7.16
N PRO A 174 -1.87 13.73 -8.10
CA PRO A 174 -2.46 13.13 -9.30
C PRO A 174 -3.38 11.94 -8.97
N LYS A 175 -4.39 11.71 -9.81
CA LYS A 175 -5.30 10.56 -9.65
C LYS A 175 -4.51 9.24 -9.67
N GLY A 176 -4.78 8.37 -8.68
CA GLY A 176 -4.12 7.07 -8.55
C GLY A 176 -2.75 7.09 -7.86
N LYS A 177 -2.14 8.27 -7.62
CA LYS A 177 -0.91 8.36 -6.84
C LYS A 177 -1.24 8.16 -5.35
N ARG A 178 -0.44 7.33 -4.67
CA ARG A 178 -0.61 7.00 -3.24
C ARG A 178 0.24 7.94 -2.38
N LEU A 179 -0.25 8.30 -1.19
CA LEU A 179 0.47 9.14 -0.22
C LEU A 179 1.87 8.60 0.12
N ALA A 180 2.00 7.28 0.26
CA ALA A 180 3.26 6.60 0.54
C ALA A 180 4.35 6.82 -0.52
N ASN A 181 3.96 7.23 -1.73
CA ASN A 181 4.85 7.42 -2.89
C ASN A 181 5.16 8.90 -3.14
N VAL A 182 4.83 9.79 -2.19
CA VAL A 182 5.01 11.24 -2.33
C VAL A 182 5.81 11.72 -1.13
N LEU A 183 6.93 12.38 -1.38
CA LEU A 183 7.79 12.92 -0.34
C LEU A 183 7.23 14.26 0.17
N MET A 184 7.45 14.55 1.46
CA MET A 184 7.33 15.94 1.93
C MET A 184 8.46 16.80 1.38
N ASP A 185 9.65 16.25 1.20
CA ASP A 185 10.79 16.96 0.64
C ASP A 185 11.42 16.09 -0.45
N ASP A 186 11.21 16.47 -1.71
CA ASP A 186 11.73 15.73 -2.86
C ASP A 186 13.27 15.75 -2.94
N THR A 187 13.92 16.68 -2.25
CA THR A 187 15.40 16.74 -2.18
C THR A 187 15.98 15.74 -1.19
N LYS A 188 15.15 15.15 -0.32
CA LYS A 188 15.57 14.22 0.72
C LYS A 188 14.76 12.90 0.66
N PRO A 189 15.13 11.96 -0.21
CA PRO A 189 14.39 10.71 -0.43
C PRO A 189 14.33 9.79 0.79
N ASP A 190 15.23 9.97 1.76
CA ASP A 190 15.30 9.24 3.01
C ASP A 190 14.40 9.82 4.12
N LYS A 191 13.64 10.87 3.82
CA LYS A 191 12.74 11.55 4.78
C LYS A 191 11.31 11.05 4.64
N ARG A 192 10.43 11.67 5.44
CA ARG A 192 9.02 11.29 5.61
C ARG A 192 8.24 11.46 4.30
N ASP A 193 7.35 10.51 4.01
CA ASP A 193 6.31 10.70 2.99
C ASP A 193 5.05 11.33 3.57
N LEU A 194 4.14 11.75 2.69
CA LEU A 194 2.85 12.29 3.09
C LEU A 194 2.09 11.34 4.02
N ALA A 195 2.16 10.02 3.83
CA ALA A 195 1.44 9.08 4.66
C ALA A 195 1.99 9.03 6.10
N VAL A 196 3.31 9.07 6.29
CA VAL A 196 3.94 9.13 7.63
C VAL A 196 3.58 10.42 8.34
N VAL A 197 3.71 11.56 7.67
CA VAL A 197 3.42 12.86 8.28
C VAL A 197 1.98 12.93 8.73
N ARG A 198 1.05 12.50 7.86
CA ARG A 198 -0.37 12.39 8.18
C ARG A 198 -0.61 11.47 9.37
N GLN A 199 -0.11 10.24 9.32
CA GLN A 199 -0.38 9.24 10.35
C GLN A 199 0.12 9.72 11.72
N ASN A 200 1.36 10.21 11.79
CA ASN A 200 1.96 10.66 13.04
C ASN A 200 1.20 11.87 13.62
N PHE A 201 0.78 12.82 12.76
CA PHE A 201 0.02 13.97 13.20
C PHE A 201 -1.35 13.55 13.77
N LEU A 202 -2.10 12.74 13.01
CA LEU A 202 -3.43 12.29 13.43
C LEU A 202 -3.38 11.41 14.68
N ASP A 203 -2.43 10.48 14.77
CA ASP A 203 -2.27 9.63 15.95
C ASP A 203 -1.96 10.45 17.20
N LYS A 204 -1.09 11.46 17.07
CA LYS A 204 -0.79 12.38 18.17
C LYS A 204 -2.01 13.20 18.56
N LEU A 205 -2.68 13.82 17.59
CA LEU A 205 -3.85 14.66 17.85
C LEU A 205 -4.99 13.87 18.50
N VAL A 206 -5.24 12.65 18.02
CA VAL A 206 -6.23 11.73 18.61
C VAL A 206 -5.82 11.23 19.98
N GLY A 207 -4.54 10.90 20.17
CA GLY A 207 -4.01 10.56 21.49
C GLY A 207 -4.22 11.68 22.51
N ASP A 208 -3.87 12.91 22.13
CA ASP A 208 -3.82 14.05 23.05
C ASP A 208 -5.20 14.68 23.30
N LYS A 209 -6.11 14.67 22.31
CA LYS A 209 -7.38 15.43 22.35
C LYS A 209 -8.63 14.58 22.41
N PHE A 210 -8.51 13.30 22.07
CA PHE A 210 -9.63 12.36 21.97
C PHE A 210 -9.38 11.07 22.78
N ASP A 211 -8.55 11.16 23.82
CA ASP A 211 -8.30 10.06 24.77
C ASP A 211 -7.85 8.75 24.08
N GLY A 212 -7.18 8.89 22.93
CA GLY A 212 -6.70 7.77 22.11
C GLY A 212 -7.76 7.08 21.24
N ALA A 213 -9.02 7.50 21.28
CA ALA A 213 -10.12 6.98 20.49
C ALA A 213 -10.45 7.89 19.30
N ILE A 214 -10.76 7.29 18.15
CA ILE A 214 -11.19 8.06 16.98
C ILE A 214 -12.52 8.76 17.31
N PRO A 215 -12.64 10.09 17.15
CA PRO A 215 -13.86 10.80 17.48
C PRO A 215 -15.06 10.33 16.66
N ASP A 216 -16.25 10.31 17.30
CA ASP A 216 -17.51 10.14 16.59
C ASP A 216 -17.87 11.42 15.82
N LYS A 217 -18.66 11.29 14.75
CA LYS A 217 -19.13 12.44 13.96
C LYS A 217 -19.95 13.47 14.76
N LYS A 218 -20.52 13.07 15.91
CA LYS A 218 -21.28 13.92 16.83
C LYS A 218 -20.46 14.41 18.02
N ASP A 219 -19.16 14.13 18.05
CA ASP A 219 -18.30 14.61 19.13
C ASP A 219 -18.33 16.15 19.15
N SER A 220 -18.71 16.73 20.29
CA SER A 220 -18.87 18.18 20.46
C SER A 220 -17.54 18.92 20.30
N LYS A 221 -16.39 18.25 20.50
CA LYS A 221 -15.06 18.83 20.26
C LYS A 221 -14.83 19.16 18.78
N LEU A 222 -15.63 18.62 17.86
CA LEU A 222 -15.50 18.85 16.43
C LEU A 222 -16.18 20.13 15.94
N TRP A 223 -17.12 20.68 16.69
CA TRP A 223 -17.98 21.78 16.21
C TRP A 223 -17.88 22.98 17.15
N ILE A 224 -17.94 24.20 16.60
CA ILE A 224 -17.90 25.43 17.42
C ILE A 224 -19.18 25.56 18.26
N GLU A 225 -20.33 25.28 17.65
CA GLU A 225 -21.63 25.25 18.31
C GLU A 225 -22.44 24.03 17.86
N ASP A 226 -23.15 23.40 18.79
CA ASP A 226 -24.02 22.26 18.48
C ASP A 226 -25.11 22.66 17.48
N GLY A 227 -25.08 22.04 16.30
CA GLY A 227 -26.06 22.26 15.23
C GLY A 227 -25.62 23.24 14.14
N LYS A 228 -24.54 24.00 14.33
CA LYS A 228 -23.87 24.73 13.24
C LYS A 228 -22.86 23.81 12.56
N ARG A 229 -22.87 23.79 11.22
CA ARG A 229 -21.90 23.01 10.40
C ARG A 229 -20.54 23.72 10.30
N GLU A 230 -20.08 24.30 11.41
CA GLU A 230 -18.83 25.05 11.48
C GLU A 230 -17.80 24.24 12.28
N PRO A 231 -16.75 23.72 11.62
CA PRO A 231 -15.69 22.96 12.27
C PRO A 231 -14.95 23.78 13.32
N SER A 232 -14.70 23.18 14.47
CA SER A 232 -13.80 23.73 15.49
C SER A 232 -12.34 23.71 15.01
N ASP A 233 -11.45 24.37 15.73
CA ASP A 233 -10.01 24.33 15.46
C ASP A 233 -9.44 22.91 15.49
N LEU A 234 -9.95 22.06 16.38
CA LEU A 234 -9.55 20.64 16.42
C LEU A 234 -9.98 19.91 15.15
N HIS A 235 -11.19 20.18 14.68
CA HIS A 235 -11.71 19.56 13.47
C HIS A 235 -11.00 20.09 12.21
N LEU A 236 -10.69 21.38 12.15
CA LEU A 236 -9.86 21.97 11.10
C LEU A 236 -8.48 21.31 11.02
N LYS A 237 -7.85 21.00 12.16
CA LYS A 237 -6.59 20.24 12.19
C LYS A 237 -6.75 18.84 11.59
N LEU A 238 -7.84 18.13 11.90
CA LEU A 238 -8.13 16.82 11.30
C LEU A 238 -8.34 16.95 9.77
N ILE A 239 -9.14 17.93 9.35
CA ILE A 239 -9.47 18.18 7.93
C ILE A 239 -8.20 18.54 7.15
N GLY A 240 -7.32 19.37 7.70
CA GLY A 240 -6.04 19.73 7.10
C GLY A 240 -5.17 18.52 6.79
N TYR A 241 -5.23 17.47 7.62
CA TYR A 241 -4.56 16.19 7.35
C TYR A 241 -5.46 15.16 6.65
N GLY A 242 -6.51 15.62 5.97
CA GLY A 242 -7.37 14.81 5.11
C GLY A 242 -8.16 13.75 5.88
N PHE A 243 -8.58 14.05 7.11
CA PHE A 243 -9.42 13.17 7.92
C PHE A 243 -10.57 13.95 8.56
N SER A 244 -11.76 13.34 8.61
CA SER A 244 -12.85 13.78 9.46
C SER A 244 -13.81 12.61 9.65
N PRO A 245 -14.37 12.41 10.86
CA PRO A 245 -15.43 11.44 11.08
C PRO A 245 -16.79 11.91 10.52
N ALA A 246 -16.96 13.21 10.27
CA ALA A 246 -18.15 13.79 9.66
C ALA A 246 -18.20 13.51 8.14
N SER A 247 -19.41 13.36 7.60
CA SER A 247 -19.62 13.16 6.15
C SER A 247 -19.29 14.41 5.34
N ALA A 248 -19.06 14.23 4.03
CA ALA A 248 -18.84 15.35 3.11
C ALA A 248 -20.01 16.37 3.15
N ASP A 249 -21.25 15.90 3.29
CA ASP A 249 -22.43 16.77 3.36
C ASP A 249 -22.48 17.58 4.67
N GLN A 250 -21.92 17.06 5.75
CA GLN A 250 -21.79 17.81 7.00
C GLN A 250 -20.69 18.87 6.93
N LEU A 251 -19.69 18.65 6.07
CA LEU A 251 -18.54 19.53 5.86
C LEU A 251 -18.72 20.50 4.71
N SER A 252 -19.75 20.35 3.87
CA SER A 252 -19.99 21.28 2.77
C SER A 252 -20.34 22.65 3.34
N ARG A 253 -19.48 23.64 3.09
CA ARG A 253 -19.75 25.04 3.41
C ARG A 253 -20.82 25.53 2.43
N SER A 254 -22.01 25.86 2.95
CA SER A 254 -23.11 26.47 2.20
C SER A 254 -22.81 27.91 1.83
#